data_AF-A0A0A6FCJ8-F1
#
_entry.id   AF-A0A0A6FCJ8-F1
#
_cell.length_a   1.000
_cell.length_b   1.000
_cell.length_c   1.000
_cell.angle_alpha   90.00
_cell.angle_beta   90.00
_cell.angle_gamma   90.00
#
_symmetry.space_group_name_H-M   'P 1'
#
loop_
_entity.id
_entity.type
_entity.pdbx_description
1 polymer ?
#
loop_
_entity_poly.entity_id
_entity_poly.type
_entity_poly.pdbx_seq_one_letter_code
_entity_poly.pdbx_strand_id
1 'polypeptide(L)'
;MTIRSVMFAAPLLLVAAMASHLALANGDEDAPVQKPECPKGQVWDSKTQKCVLQTSSLLPDADRTDYAYRLAKAGRYEEALALLDTLKQPNTAKALNYRGYATRKLGRTDEGIGYYLQSVKLDPQYAQVREYLGEAYVIKGRVDLAQEQLQQIKSICGMSCEEYQDLAEAINDSSKT
;
A
#
# COMPACT_ATOMS: atom_id res chain seq x y z
N MET A 1 31.46 -76.13 21.93
CA MET A 1 30.86 -75.59 23.17
C MET A 1 29.68 -74.74 22.77
N THR A 2 28.52 -75.16 23.23
CA THR A 2 27.21 -74.49 23.12
C THR A 2 27.24 -73.10 23.76
N ILE A 3 26.31 -72.23 23.37
CA ILE A 3 25.73 -71.04 24.07
C ILE A 3 25.41 -69.98 22.99
N ARG A 4 24.24 -69.35 22.88
CA ARG A 4 22.87 -69.52 23.37
C ARG A 4 22.07 -68.55 22.50
N SER A 5 20.96 -69.01 21.93
CA SER A 5 19.95 -68.12 21.34
C SER A 5 19.34 -67.26 22.44
N VAL A 6 19.21 -65.96 22.16
CA VAL A 6 18.36 -65.06 22.94
C VAL A 6 17.53 -64.26 21.95
N MET A 7 16.31 -64.75 21.68
CA MET A 7 15.21 -63.92 21.21
C MET A 7 14.67 -63.17 22.43
N PHE A 8 14.62 -61.84 22.39
CA PHE A 8 13.67 -61.08 23.20
C PHE A 8 13.05 -59.93 22.41
N ALA A 9 11.73 -59.88 22.57
CA ALA A 9 10.74 -59.06 21.92
C ALA A 9 10.98 -57.55 21.99
N ALA A 10 10.66 -56.88 20.89
CA ALA A 10 10.24 -55.49 20.90
C ALA A 10 8.73 -55.41 21.22
N PRO A 11 8.34 -54.41 22.02
CA PRO A 11 7.09 -53.70 21.74
C PRO A 11 7.40 -52.24 21.40
N LEU A 12 7.01 -51.84 20.19
CA LEU A 12 6.84 -50.44 19.79
C LEU A 12 5.89 -49.76 20.80
N LEU A 13 6.40 -48.81 21.58
CA LEU A 13 5.56 -47.86 22.29
C LEU A 13 5.43 -46.60 21.42
N LEU A 14 4.29 -46.49 20.74
CA LEU A 14 3.79 -45.23 20.18
C LEU A 14 3.58 -44.25 21.33
N VAL A 15 4.37 -43.18 21.39
CA VAL A 15 4.07 -42.01 22.21
C VAL A 15 3.41 -40.97 21.32
N ALA A 16 2.07 -40.96 21.33
CA ALA A 16 1.28 -39.87 20.78
C ALA A 16 1.27 -38.72 21.80
N ALA A 17 2.07 -37.68 21.56
CA ALA A 17 2.00 -36.42 22.30
C ALA A 17 1.10 -35.44 21.53
N MET A 18 -0.17 -35.40 21.92
CA MET A 18 -1.08 -34.29 21.60
C MET A 18 -0.69 -33.10 22.48
N ALA A 19 -0.11 -32.07 21.87
CA ALA A 19 0.08 -30.77 22.51
C ALA A 19 -0.67 -29.71 21.68
N SER A 20 -1.90 -29.49 22.13
CA SER A 20 -2.68 -28.25 22.16
C SER A 20 -2.24 -27.10 21.25
N HIS A 21 -3.11 -26.80 20.29
CA HIS A 21 -3.15 -25.57 19.51
C HIS A 21 -2.97 -24.32 20.39
N LEU A 22 -1.94 -23.54 20.09
CA LEU A 22 -1.89 -22.11 20.37
C LEU A 22 -1.76 -21.41 19.01
N ALA A 23 -2.91 -21.25 18.36
CA ALA A 23 -3.06 -20.31 17.26
C ALA A 23 -3.05 -18.90 17.88
N LEU A 24 -1.89 -18.24 17.85
CA LEU A 24 -1.83 -16.79 18.00
C LEU A 24 -2.25 -16.19 16.66
N ALA A 25 -3.55 -16.06 16.47
CA ALA A 25 -4.13 -15.16 15.48
C ALA A 25 -3.99 -13.74 16.04
N ASN A 26 -2.96 -13.02 15.59
CA ASN A 26 -2.86 -11.57 15.75
C ASN A 26 -2.39 -11.01 14.42
N GLY A 27 -3.33 -10.36 13.72
CA GLY A 27 -3.13 -9.82 12.39
C GLY A 27 -4.46 -9.72 11.66
N ASP A 28 -5.47 -9.10 12.27
CA ASP A 28 -6.44 -8.34 11.46
C ASP A 28 -5.66 -7.11 10.96
N GLU A 29 -4.79 -7.35 9.98
CA GLU A 29 -4.44 -6.32 9.02
C GLU A 29 -5.76 -5.96 8.35
N ASP A 30 -6.16 -4.70 8.41
CA ASP A 30 -7.21 -4.14 7.58
C ASP A 30 -6.81 -4.38 6.12
N ALA A 31 -7.06 -5.58 5.62
CA ALA A 31 -6.93 -5.92 4.23
C ALA A 31 -7.78 -4.88 3.50
N PRO A 32 -7.22 -4.14 2.52
CA PRO A 32 -7.99 -3.15 1.80
C PRO A 32 -9.22 -3.87 1.26
N VAL A 33 -10.39 -3.51 1.79
CA VAL A 33 -11.67 -4.12 1.44
C VAL A 33 -11.69 -4.19 -0.08
N GLN A 34 -11.56 -5.40 -0.64
CA GLN A 34 -11.49 -5.58 -2.08
C GLN A 34 -12.87 -5.22 -2.64
N LYS A 35 -13.05 -3.93 -2.94
CA LYS A 35 -14.24 -3.42 -3.60
C LYS A 35 -14.35 -4.17 -4.94
N PRO A 36 -15.53 -4.71 -5.29
CA PRO A 36 -15.68 -5.53 -6.49
C PRO A 36 -15.22 -4.78 -7.73
N GLU A 37 -14.55 -5.48 -8.64
CA GLU A 37 -14.11 -4.90 -9.90
C GLU A 37 -15.31 -4.56 -10.79
N CYS A 38 -15.53 -3.26 -11.00
CA CYS A 38 -16.52 -2.79 -11.96
C CYS A 38 -15.99 -2.86 -13.40
N PRO A 39 -16.86 -3.05 -14.40
CA PRO A 39 -16.48 -2.99 -15.81
C PRO A 39 -15.76 -1.69 -16.18
N LYS A 40 -15.01 -1.71 -17.28
CA LYS A 40 -14.28 -0.52 -17.77
C LYS A 40 -15.21 0.69 -17.91
N GLY A 41 -14.82 1.82 -17.32
CA GLY A 41 -15.59 3.07 -17.33
C GLY A 41 -16.66 3.15 -16.22
N GLN A 42 -16.75 2.16 -15.35
CA GLN A 42 -17.63 2.16 -14.18
C GLN A 42 -16.85 2.18 -12.86
N VAL A 43 -17.47 2.77 -11.84
CA VAL A 43 -16.96 2.90 -10.48
C VAL A 43 -17.97 2.31 -9.51
N TRP A 44 -17.47 1.65 -8.48
CA TRP A 44 -18.29 1.20 -7.38
C TRP A 44 -18.78 2.40 -6.58
N ASP A 45 -20.09 2.64 -6.58
CA ASP A 45 -20.73 3.62 -5.70
C ASP A 45 -20.92 2.98 -4.33
N SER A 46 -20.16 3.47 -3.34
CA SER A 46 -20.22 2.97 -1.97
C SER A 46 -21.57 3.22 -1.30
N LYS A 47 -22.35 4.20 -1.76
CA LYS A 47 -23.67 4.50 -1.19
C LYS A 47 -24.75 3.56 -1.70
N THR A 48 -24.75 3.32 -3.01
CA THR A 48 -25.78 2.47 -3.64
C THR A 48 -25.36 1.01 -3.79
N GLN A 49 -24.10 0.69 -3.49
CA GLN A 49 -23.51 -0.66 -3.60
C GLN A 49 -23.69 -1.22 -5.02
N LYS A 50 -23.44 -0.37 -6.03
CA LYS A 50 -23.59 -0.71 -7.46
C LYS A 50 -22.46 -0.10 -8.27
N CYS A 51 -22.12 -0.75 -9.37
CA CYS A 51 -21.28 -0.14 -10.39
C CYS A 51 -22.09 0.88 -11.18
N VAL A 52 -21.60 2.13 -11.22
CA VAL A 52 -22.20 3.23 -11.96
C VAL A 52 -21.16 3.84 -12.90
N LEU A 53 -21.59 4.53 -13.95
CA LEU A 53 -20.66 5.21 -14.85
C LEU A 53 -19.81 6.22 -14.07
N GLN A 54 -18.50 6.28 -14.37
CA GLN A 54 -17.57 7.23 -13.74
C GLN A 54 -17.99 8.70 -13.94
N THR A 55 -18.76 8.97 -14.99
CA THR A 55 -19.32 10.29 -15.32
C THR A 55 -20.61 10.63 -14.56
N SER A 56 -21.15 9.70 -13.78
CA SER A 56 -22.37 9.92 -13.00
C SER A 56 -22.20 11.08 -12.02
N SER A 57 -23.06 12.09 -12.10
CA SER A 57 -23.06 13.26 -11.22
C SER A 57 -23.37 12.92 -9.75
N LEU A 58 -23.96 11.74 -9.53
CA LEU A 58 -24.33 11.21 -8.22
C LEU A 58 -23.18 10.48 -7.52
N LEU A 59 -22.15 10.07 -8.27
CA LEU A 59 -21.01 9.34 -7.73
C LEU A 59 -20.22 10.25 -6.77
N PRO A 60 -19.99 9.84 -5.50
CA PRO A 60 -19.23 10.63 -4.54
C PRO A 60 -17.77 10.84 -4.94
N ASP A 61 -17.21 11.99 -4.58
CA ASP A 61 -15.79 12.30 -4.82
C ASP A 61 -14.84 11.29 -4.17
N ALA A 62 -15.20 10.73 -3.00
CA ALA A 62 -14.41 9.69 -2.35
C ALA A 62 -14.29 8.44 -3.23
N ASP A 63 -15.39 7.98 -3.82
CA ASP A 63 -15.39 6.80 -4.70
C ASP A 63 -14.64 7.06 -6.01
N ARG A 64 -14.77 8.28 -6.56
CA ARG A 64 -13.97 8.72 -7.72
C ARG A 64 -12.47 8.74 -7.39
N THR A 65 -12.10 9.26 -6.22
CA THR A 65 -10.71 9.32 -5.75
C THR A 65 -10.12 7.92 -5.59
N ASP A 66 -10.87 7.00 -5.00
CA ASP A 66 -10.46 5.60 -4.85
C ASP A 66 -10.31 4.91 -6.22
N TYR A 67 -11.20 5.19 -7.17
CA TYR A 67 -11.07 4.64 -8.52
C TYR A 67 -9.87 5.21 -9.28
N ALA A 68 -9.58 6.51 -9.12
CA ALA A 68 -8.41 7.12 -9.72
C ALA A 68 -7.12 6.43 -9.25
N TYR A 69 -7.03 6.06 -7.97
CA TYR A 69 -5.89 5.29 -7.48
C TYR A 69 -5.79 3.91 -8.14
N ARG A 70 -6.91 3.20 -8.29
CA ARG A 70 -6.92 1.91 -9.00
C ARG A 70 -6.50 2.05 -10.47
N LEU A 71 -6.98 3.08 -11.16
CA LEU A 71 -6.52 3.41 -12.52
C LEU A 71 -5.00 3.63 -12.55
N ALA A 72 -4.47 4.40 -11.61
CA ALA A 72 -3.05 4.67 -11.52
C ALA A 72 -2.22 3.41 -11.21
N LYS A 73 -2.67 2.54 -10.28
CA LYS A 73 -2.02 1.26 -9.99
C LYS A 73 -2.05 0.30 -11.19
N ALA A 74 -3.04 0.42 -12.06
CA ALA A 74 -3.12 -0.29 -13.34
C ALA A 74 -2.31 0.38 -14.47
N GLY A 75 -1.51 1.42 -14.17
CA GLY A 75 -0.69 2.13 -15.17
C GLY A 75 -1.45 3.15 -16.04
N ARG A 76 -2.75 3.37 -15.78
CA ARG A 76 -3.62 4.29 -16.54
C ARG A 76 -3.61 5.67 -15.91
N TYR A 77 -2.44 6.29 -15.86
CA TYR A 77 -2.19 7.51 -15.08
C TYR A 77 -2.94 8.74 -15.62
N GLU A 78 -3.01 8.92 -16.93
CA GLU A 78 -3.74 10.03 -17.56
C GLU A 78 -5.24 9.94 -17.27
N GLU A 79 -5.81 8.72 -17.31
CA GLU A 79 -7.22 8.50 -16.98
C GLU A 79 -7.49 8.75 -15.50
N ALA A 80 -6.55 8.39 -14.61
CA ALA A 80 -6.64 8.71 -13.19
C ALA A 80 -6.70 10.23 -12.97
N LEU A 81 -5.83 10.99 -13.63
CA LEU A 81 -5.80 12.46 -13.51
C LEU A 81 -7.06 13.10 -14.08
N ALA A 82 -7.50 12.67 -15.26
CA ALA A 82 -8.74 13.16 -15.86
C ALA A 82 -9.96 12.93 -14.94
N LEU A 83 -10.00 11.79 -14.24
CA LEU A 83 -11.05 11.54 -13.25
C LEU A 83 -10.93 12.45 -12.03
N LEU A 84 -9.71 12.64 -11.50
CA LEU A 84 -9.46 13.53 -10.36
C LEU A 84 -9.82 15.00 -10.70
N ASP A 85 -9.75 15.41 -11.96
CA ASP A 85 -10.16 16.74 -12.43
C ASP A 85 -11.68 16.95 -12.36
N THR A 86 -12.46 15.88 -12.23
CA THR A 86 -13.92 15.96 -12.12
C THR A 86 -14.44 16.09 -10.69
N LEU A 87 -13.55 16.03 -9.68
CA LEU A 87 -13.93 16.10 -8.28
C LEU A 87 -14.53 17.47 -7.94
N LYS A 88 -15.58 17.49 -7.14
CA LYS A 88 -16.15 18.73 -6.59
C LYS A 88 -15.24 19.32 -5.50
N GLN A 89 -14.54 18.46 -4.76
CA GLN A 89 -13.55 18.79 -3.74
C GLN A 89 -12.18 18.21 -4.13
N PRO A 90 -11.44 18.87 -5.06
CA PRO A 90 -10.23 18.31 -5.66
C PRO A 90 -9.01 18.30 -4.73
N ASN A 91 -9.03 19.10 -3.65
CA ASN A 91 -7.87 19.36 -2.80
C ASN A 91 -7.97 18.66 -1.43
N THR A 92 -8.45 17.42 -1.40
CA THR A 92 -8.31 16.58 -0.21
C THR A 92 -6.91 15.97 -0.16
N ALA A 93 -6.40 15.62 1.03
CA ALA A 93 -5.09 14.97 1.16
C ALA A 93 -5.00 13.71 0.27
N LYS A 94 -6.03 12.86 0.29
CA LYS A 94 -6.09 11.65 -0.55
C LYS A 94 -6.10 11.95 -2.05
N ALA A 95 -6.88 12.92 -2.52
CA ALA A 95 -6.89 13.29 -3.93
C ALA A 95 -5.54 13.87 -4.40
N LEU A 96 -4.94 14.74 -3.59
CA LEU A 96 -3.62 15.30 -3.84
C LEU A 96 -2.54 14.20 -3.87
N ASN A 97 -2.59 13.24 -2.94
CA ASN A 97 -1.71 12.07 -2.94
C ASN A 97 -1.76 11.34 -4.29
N TYR A 98 -2.97 11.02 -4.77
CA TYR A 98 -3.13 10.25 -6.01
C TYR A 98 -2.80 11.06 -7.27
N ARG A 99 -2.97 12.39 -7.26
CA ARG A 99 -2.41 13.27 -8.30
C ARG A 99 -0.88 13.20 -8.31
N GLY A 100 -0.27 13.28 -7.14
CA GLY A 100 1.17 13.14 -6.97
C GLY A 100 1.69 11.82 -7.50
N TYR A 101 0.99 10.72 -7.16
CA TYR A 101 1.30 9.38 -7.63
C TYR A 101 1.25 9.27 -9.15
N ALA A 102 0.12 9.64 -9.76
CA ALA A 102 -0.04 9.54 -11.21
C ALA A 102 0.96 10.43 -11.98
N THR A 103 1.22 11.66 -11.52
CA THR A 103 2.17 12.58 -12.17
C THR A 103 3.61 12.12 -12.05
N ARG A 104 4.05 11.66 -10.87
CA ARG A 104 5.38 11.06 -10.69
C ARG A 104 5.60 9.86 -11.60
N LYS A 105 4.62 8.95 -11.68
CA LYS A 105 4.74 7.76 -12.53
C LYS A 105 4.74 8.07 -14.03
N LEU A 106 4.26 9.26 -14.42
CA LEU A 106 4.39 9.81 -15.78
C LEU A 106 5.72 10.56 -16.02
N GLY A 107 6.66 10.52 -15.08
CA GLY A 107 7.93 11.24 -15.17
C GLY A 107 7.84 12.73 -14.87
N ARG A 108 6.65 13.24 -14.52
CA ARG A 108 6.42 14.63 -14.08
C ARG A 108 6.70 14.75 -12.58
N THR A 109 7.91 14.35 -12.18
CA THR A 109 8.27 14.16 -10.77
C THR A 109 8.16 15.44 -9.94
N ASP A 110 8.58 16.59 -10.48
CA ASP A 110 8.50 17.87 -9.75
C ASP A 110 7.05 18.32 -9.52
N GLU A 111 6.17 18.07 -10.48
CA GLU A 111 4.72 18.28 -10.31
C GLU A 111 4.17 17.38 -9.21
N GLY A 112 4.58 16.10 -9.21
CA GLY A 112 4.18 15.13 -8.19
C GLY A 112 4.59 15.53 -6.78
N ILE A 113 5.84 15.99 -6.61
CA ILE A 113 6.34 16.54 -5.35
C ILE A 113 5.44 17.70 -4.87
N GLY A 114 5.05 18.59 -5.77
CA GLY A 114 4.15 19.70 -5.45
C GLY A 114 2.81 19.25 -4.86
N TYR A 115 2.20 18.20 -5.41
CA TYR A 115 0.96 17.64 -4.87
C TYR A 115 1.17 16.91 -3.54
N TYR A 116 2.24 16.13 -3.40
CA TYR A 116 2.55 15.44 -2.15
C TYR A 116 2.78 16.42 -1.00
N LEU A 117 3.53 17.50 -1.22
CA LEU A 117 3.75 18.53 -0.21
C LEU A 117 2.44 19.19 0.24
N GLN A 118 1.52 19.45 -0.68
CA GLN A 118 0.18 19.94 -0.33
C GLN A 118 -0.61 18.91 0.48
N SER A 119 -0.53 17.62 0.11
CA SER A 119 -1.18 16.54 0.86
C SER A 119 -0.63 16.41 2.28
N VAL A 120 0.69 16.41 2.48
CA VAL A 120 1.34 16.36 3.80
C VAL A 120 0.99 17.59 4.64
N LYS A 121 0.81 18.76 4.02
CA LYS A 121 0.37 19.96 4.74
C LYS A 121 -1.06 19.81 5.29
N LEU A 122 -1.94 19.12 4.57
CA LEU A 122 -3.31 18.85 5.02
C LEU A 122 -3.37 17.74 6.07
N ASP A 123 -2.57 16.69 5.88
CA ASP A 123 -2.44 15.59 6.83
C ASP A 123 -0.96 15.23 7.06
N PRO A 124 -0.36 15.79 8.12
CA PRO A 124 1.03 15.50 8.47
C PRO A 124 1.28 14.05 8.92
N GLN A 125 0.24 13.27 9.24
CA GLN A 125 0.37 11.89 9.71
C GLN A 125 0.15 10.87 8.59
N TYR A 126 -0.07 11.30 7.35
CA TYR A 126 -0.32 10.41 6.22
C TYR A 126 0.97 9.73 5.73
N ALA A 127 1.32 8.59 6.33
CA ALA A 127 2.55 7.84 6.06
C ALA A 127 2.75 7.53 4.56
N GLN A 128 1.73 7.01 3.87
CA GLN A 128 1.80 6.68 2.44
C GLN A 128 2.20 7.85 1.55
N VAL A 129 1.75 9.08 1.87
CA VAL A 129 2.13 10.27 1.09
C VAL A 129 3.61 10.59 1.30
N ARG A 130 4.10 10.40 2.53
CA ARG A 130 5.51 10.64 2.87
C ARG A 130 6.43 9.63 2.22
N GLU A 131 6.01 8.37 2.15
CA GLU A 131 6.68 7.32 1.37
C GLU A 131 6.81 7.75 -0.09
N TYR A 132 5.70 8.07 -0.76
CA TYR A 132 5.73 8.49 -2.16
C TYR A 132 6.49 9.80 -2.42
N LEU A 133 6.45 10.75 -1.48
CA LEU A 133 7.27 11.96 -1.52
C LEU A 133 8.76 11.62 -1.40
N GLY A 134 9.12 10.72 -0.50
CA GLY A 134 10.47 10.21 -0.34
C GLY A 134 10.98 9.53 -1.61
N GLU A 135 10.18 8.66 -2.23
CA GLU A 135 10.52 8.04 -3.51
C GLU A 135 10.71 9.08 -4.63
N ALA A 136 9.88 10.12 -4.65
CA ALA A 136 10.03 11.22 -5.59
C ALA A 136 11.36 11.96 -5.39
N TYR A 137 11.78 12.18 -4.15
CA TYR A 137 13.09 12.76 -3.85
C TYR A 137 14.25 11.86 -4.24
N VAL A 138 14.13 10.54 -4.05
CA VAL A 138 15.11 9.56 -4.55
C VAL A 138 15.29 9.69 -6.06
N ILE A 139 14.20 9.74 -6.83
CA ILE A 139 14.24 9.95 -8.29
C ILE A 139 14.98 11.25 -8.67
N LYS A 140 14.89 12.29 -7.84
CA LYS A 140 15.57 13.58 -8.05
C LYS A 140 17.01 13.61 -7.51
N GLY A 141 17.53 12.51 -6.97
CA GLY A 141 18.84 12.44 -6.32
C GLY A 141 18.92 13.19 -4.99
N ARG A 142 17.77 13.55 -4.42
CA ARG A 142 17.64 14.30 -3.15
C ARG A 142 17.48 13.34 -1.97
N VAL A 143 18.48 12.47 -1.80
CA VAL A 143 18.45 11.42 -0.78
C VAL A 143 18.39 12.00 0.64
N ASP A 144 18.92 13.21 0.84
CA ASP A 144 18.77 14.01 2.06
C ASP A 144 17.30 14.16 2.45
N LEU A 145 16.47 14.63 1.53
CA LEU A 145 15.05 14.87 1.78
C LEU A 145 14.23 13.57 1.88
N ALA A 146 14.66 12.52 1.17
CA ALA A 146 14.06 11.19 1.31
C ALA A 146 14.27 10.62 2.71
N GLN A 147 15.49 10.76 3.27
CA GLN A 147 15.79 10.36 4.65
C GLN A 147 14.97 11.13 5.68
N GLU A 148 14.72 12.42 5.47
CA GLU A 148 13.80 13.19 6.31
C GLU A 148 12.39 12.58 6.34
N GLN A 149 11.85 12.20 5.17
CA GLN A 149 10.54 11.55 5.12
C GLN A 149 10.55 10.18 5.80
N LEU A 150 11.62 9.39 5.64
CA LEU A 150 11.77 8.09 6.29
C LEU A 150 11.74 8.22 7.83
N GLN A 151 12.38 9.25 8.39
CA GLN A 151 12.31 9.52 9.84
C GLN A 151 10.89 9.93 10.29
N GLN A 152 10.18 10.70 9.46
CA GLN A 152 8.78 11.04 9.77
C GLN A 152 7.89 9.79 9.75
N ILE A 153 8.00 8.93 8.75
CA ILE A 153 7.25 7.66 8.69
C ILE A 153 7.55 6.80 9.92
N LYS A 154 8.83 6.68 10.29
CA LYS A 154 9.23 5.97 11.51
C LYS A 154 8.56 6.50 12.77
N SER A 155 8.39 7.82 12.88
CA SER A 155 7.70 8.43 14.03
C SER A 155 6.19 8.17 14.03
N ILE A 156 5.59 7.92 12.87
CA ILE A 156 4.15 7.68 12.70
C ILE A 156 3.82 6.21 12.99
N CYS A 157 4.54 5.26 12.38
CA CYS A 157 4.19 3.83 12.43
C CYS A 157 5.35 2.88 12.78
N GLY A 158 6.54 3.41 13.08
CA GLY A 158 7.71 2.58 13.39
C GLY A 158 8.43 2.08 12.13
N MET A 159 9.34 1.13 12.31
CA MET A 159 10.17 0.59 11.20
C MET A 159 9.58 -0.66 10.54
N SER A 160 8.46 -1.16 11.07
CA SER A 160 7.81 -2.38 10.60
C SER A 160 6.64 -2.13 9.65
N CYS A 161 6.19 -0.88 9.48
CA CYS A 161 5.16 -0.55 8.50
C CYS A 161 5.70 -0.59 7.06
N GLU A 162 4.83 -0.95 6.12
CA GLU A 162 5.10 -1.04 4.68
C GLU A 162 5.78 0.23 4.17
N GLU A 163 5.24 1.40 4.51
CA GLU A 163 5.76 2.69 4.06
C GLU A 163 7.22 2.97 4.47
N TYR A 164 7.63 2.48 5.65
CA TYR A 164 9.02 2.63 6.09
C TYR A 164 9.92 1.70 5.30
N GLN A 165 9.49 0.45 5.11
CA GLN A 165 10.27 -0.58 4.43
C GLN A 165 10.48 -0.21 2.95
N ASP A 166 9.42 0.20 2.27
CA ASP A 166 9.45 0.57 0.86
C ASP A 166 10.38 1.77 0.61
N LEU A 167 10.25 2.84 1.40
CA LEU A 167 11.13 4.00 1.24
C LEU A 167 12.58 3.69 1.62
N ALA A 168 12.81 2.88 2.65
CA ALA A 168 14.16 2.47 3.03
C ALA A 168 14.83 1.64 1.91
N GLU A 169 14.10 0.74 1.27
CA GLU A 169 14.55 -0.03 0.12
C GLU A 169 14.89 0.90 -1.06
N ALA A 170 14.00 1.81 -1.42
CA ALA A 170 14.21 2.77 -2.50
C ALA A 170 15.47 3.63 -2.30
N ILE A 171 15.71 4.09 -1.06
CA ILE A 171 16.93 4.84 -0.73
C ILE A 171 18.17 3.95 -0.86
N ASN A 172 18.13 2.73 -0.32
CA ASN A 172 19.26 1.82 -0.37
C ASN A 172 19.65 1.47 -1.81
N ASP A 173 18.69 1.23 -2.68
CA ASP A 173 18.97 0.90 -4.08
C ASP A 173 19.57 2.07 -4.86
N SER A 174 19.14 3.30 -4.56
CA SER A 174 19.74 4.50 -5.15
C SER A 174 21.22 4.69 -4.78
N SER A 175 21.66 4.15 -3.63
CA SER A 175 23.06 4.24 -3.18
C SER A 175 24.01 3.26 -3.89
N LYS A 176 23.48 2.27 -4.60
CA LYS A 176 24.26 1.23 -5.31
C LYS A 176 24.56 1.58 -6.76
N THR A 177 23.97 2.67 -7.28
CA THR A 177 24.02 3.09 -8.69
C THR A 177 25.00 4.24 -8.86
#